data_AF-E4RTS0-F1
#
_entry.id   AF-E4RTS0-F1
#
_cell.length_a   1.000
_cell.length_b   1.000
_cell.length_c   1.000
_cell.angle_alpha   90.00
_cell.angle_beta   90.00
_cell.angle_gamma   90.00
#
_symmetry.space_group_name_H-M   'P 1'
#
loop_
_entity.id
_entity.type
_entity.pdbx_description
1 polymer ?
#
loop_
_entity_poly.entity_id
_entity_poly.type
_entity_poly.pdbx_seq_one_letter_code
_entity_poly.pdbx_strand_id
1 'polypeptide(L)'
;MRKWLLPMAILFLTSCEEPFTPVIEVKDNSPIVIIDAFIDVSGNSIVHLSQSVPLTSDSSAIPITKAAFKLESDQGVALEFSTQSPKGEHILLHGALSPTSKYRLTVETNLGSFESEWVQAHSSSEIKDIWLVPTDLGMEVHVNSEENSDPSRYYRWQIEETWKFTSLFVSWFTYDNGIIRRRTENENISNCFGQNFSSDIAIATTENWERNEITDQVVQFIPNLSNKLGLDYSILVKQYSISKASFIFWNNLKKNSESVGDLFGSMPSELKGNFSSKGNQNVLGWVDAGLPAKKRVYYSGTRFFPPWRHFTPFYTGCTTNNIEVANAPDLFRLNHHLVPLNELYLAPNSPVPSHYSYTTKTCATCTNLGTTTRPDFWEDNF
;
A
#
# COMPACT_ATOMS: atom_id res chain seq x y z
N MET A 1 48.39 64.85 5.34
CA MET A 1 46.94 65.09 5.47
C MET A 1 46.21 63.75 5.49
N ARG A 2 45.33 63.58 6.47
CA ARG A 2 44.83 62.32 7.04
C ARG A 2 43.78 61.66 6.13
N LYS A 3 44.06 60.44 5.63
CA LYS A 3 43.09 59.62 4.88
C LYS A 3 42.07 59.04 5.87
N TRP A 4 40.81 59.43 5.72
CA TRP A 4 39.67 58.83 6.43
C TRP A 4 39.05 57.75 5.53
N LEU A 5 39.20 56.49 5.94
CA LEU A 5 38.44 55.36 5.41
C LEU A 5 37.05 55.38 6.08
N LEU A 6 36.00 55.61 5.29
CA LEU A 6 34.63 55.33 5.73
C LEU A 6 34.41 53.81 5.72
N PRO A 7 33.97 53.18 6.82
CA PRO A 7 33.52 51.81 6.78
C PRO A 7 32.08 51.78 6.22
N MET A 8 31.89 51.04 5.12
CA MET A 8 30.58 50.69 4.57
C MET A 8 29.92 49.69 5.52
N ALA A 9 28.90 50.13 6.26
CA ALA A 9 28.10 49.26 7.11
C ALA A 9 27.18 48.40 6.23
N ILE A 10 27.51 47.12 6.10
CA ILE A 10 26.62 46.10 5.52
C ILE A 10 25.50 45.84 6.54
N LEU A 11 24.29 46.31 6.23
CA LEU A 11 23.07 45.93 6.92
C LEU A 11 22.74 44.49 6.54
N PHE A 12 22.98 43.54 7.44
CA PHE A 12 22.41 42.20 7.34
C PHE A 12 20.91 42.31 7.64
N LEU A 13 20.08 42.27 6.60
CA LEU A 13 18.64 42.05 6.75
C LEU A 13 18.46 40.58 7.18
N THR A 14 18.41 40.37 8.49
CA THR A 14 17.96 39.11 9.08
C THR A 14 16.46 39.02 8.91
N SER A 15 16.01 38.48 7.77
CA SER A 15 14.62 38.02 7.62
C SER A 15 14.51 36.69 8.36
N CYS A 16 14.24 36.74 9.67
CA CYS A 16 13.67 35.58 10.34
C CYS A 16 12.23 35.46 9.85
N GLU A 17 11.94 34.48 9.00
CA GLU A 17 10.57 34.01 8.87
C GLU A 17 10.15 33.48 10.24
N GLU A 18 9.24 34.19 10.91
CA GLU A 18 8.62 33.67 12.12
C GLU A 18 7.70 32.52 11.69
N PRO A 19 7.92 31.29 12.18
CA PRO A 19 7.04 30.17 11.87
C PRO A 19 5.63 30.54 12.34
N PHE A 20 4.69 30.61 11.40
CA PHE A 20 3.30 30.86 11.70
C PHE A 20 2.75 29.67 12.50
N THR A 21 2.56 29.87 13.79
CA THR A 21 1.84 28.94 14.66
C THR A 21 0.39 29.41 14.73
N PRO A 22 -0.54 28.84 13.94
CA PRO A 22 -1.93 29.23 14.04
C PRO A 22 -2.41 28.97 15.47
N VAL A 23 -2.98 30.00 16.11
CA VAL A 23 -3.77 29.82 17.32
C VAL A 23 -5.07 29.16 16.88
N ILE A 24 -5.09 27.83 16.87
CA ILE A 24 -6.26 27.05 16.51
C ILE A 24 -7.26 27.20 17.65
N GLU A 25 -8.35 27.94 17.45
CA GLU A 25 -9.49 27.88 18.35
C GLU A 25 -10.01 26.44 18.34
N VAL A 26 -9.76 25.70 19.42
CA VAL A 26 -10.16 24.30 19.62
C VAL A 26 -11.69 24.24 19.79
N LYS A 27 -12.43 24.48 18.71
CA LYS A 27 -13.89 24.52 18.74
C LYS A 27 -14.53 23.20 18.31
N ASP A 28 -13.78 22.28 17.71
CA ASP A 28 -14.28 20.95 17.38
C ASP A 28 -13.16 19.91 17.43
N ASN A 29 -12.92 19.36 18.62
CA ASN A 29 -12.01 18.22 18.83
C ASN A 29 -12.73 16.86 18.64
N SER A 30 -13.94 16.87 18.09
CA SER A 30 -14.72 15.66 17.87
C SER A 30 -14.06 14.84 16.75
N PRO A 31 -13.71 13.56 16.99
CA PRO A 31 -13.10 12.73 15.96
C PRO A 31 -14.08 12.58 14.79
N ILE A 32 -13.56 12.70 13.57
CA ILE A 32 -14.30 12.40 12.34
C ILE A 32 -14.20 10.90 12.11
N VAL A 33 -15.35 10.23 11.98
CA VAL A 33 -15.38 8.81 11.60
C VAL A 33 -15.16 8.69 10.10
N ILE A 34 -14.18 7.87 9.71
CA ILE A 34 -13.81 7.62 8.31
C ILE A 34 -14.31 6.24 7.92
N ILE A 35 -15.11 6.17 6.85
CA ILE A 35 -15.72 4.93 6.35
C ILE A 35 -15.38 4.75 4.86
N ASP A 36 -14.61 3.73 4.51
CA ASP A 36 -14.44 3.30 3.11
C ASP A 36 -14.99 1.88 2.97
N ALA A 37 -16.07 1.73 2.21
CA ALA A 37 -16.80 0.48 2.12
C ALA A 37 -17.06 0.09 0.67
N PHE A 38 -17.00 -1.21 0.39
CA PHE A 38 -17.48 -1.76 -0.85
C PHE A 38 -18.33 -3.01 -0.59
N ILE A 39 -19.57 -2.98 -1.07
CA ILE A 39 -20.51 -4.09 -0.99
C ILE A 39 -20.30 -4.99 -2.21
N ASP A 40 -19.51 -6.05 -2.04
CA ASP A 40 -19.27 -7.06 -3.08
C ASP A 40 -20.46 -8.02 -3.12
N VAL A 41 -21.31 -7.88 -4.15
CA VAL A 41 -22.53 -8.68 -4.30
C VAL A 41 -22.25 -10.15 -4.63
N SER A 42 -21.00 -10.53 -4.93
CA SER A 42 -20.65 -11.94 -5.15
C SER A 42 -20.33 -12.72 -3.87
N GLY A 43 -20.05 -12.03 -2.76
CA GLY A 43 -19.48 -12.71 -1.60
C GLY A 43 -19.33 -11.83 -0.36
N ASN A 44 -18.09 -11.59 0.08
CA ASN A 44 -17.83 -10.87 1.32
C ASN A 44 -17.61 -9.38 1.03
N SER A 45 -18.30 -8.52 1.76
CA SER A 45 -18.06 -7.07 1.71
C SER A 45 -16.96 -6.68 2.68
N ILE A 46 -16.20 -5.64 2.33
CA ILE A 46 -15.14 -5.10 3.19
C ILE A 46 -15.50 -3.67 3.55
N VAL A 47 -15.32 -3.35 4.84
CA VAL A 47 -15.49 -1.99 5.38
C VAL A 47 -14.26 -1.62 6.17
N HIS A 48 -13.53 -0.60 5.72
CA HIS A 48 -12.44 0.01 6.44
C HIS A 48 -12.97 1.14 7.32
N LEU A 49 -12.74 1.03 8.63
CA LEU A 49 -13.15 2.01 9.62
C LEU A 49 -11.96 2.56 10.38
N SER A 50 -11.86 3.88 10.39
CA SER A 50 -10.90 4.61 11.22
C SER A 50 -11.52 5.91 11.71
N GLN A 51 -10.80 6.63 12.57
CA GLN A 51 -11.14 7.97 12.99
C GLN A 51 -9.95 8.91 12.80
N SER A 52 -10.25 10.18 12.55
CA SER A 52 -9.24 11.23 12.49
C SER A 52 -8.51 11.38 13.82
N VAL A 53 -7.29 11.90 13.75
CA VAL A 53 -6.49 12.27 14.92
C VAL A 53 -6.27 13.79 14.94
N PRO A 54 -5.95 14.36 16.12
CA PRO A 54 -5.48 15.74 16.18
C PRO A 54 -4.24 15.95 15.30
N LEU A 55 -4.08 17.16 14.76
CA LEU A 55 -2.93 17.53 13.91
C LEU A 55 -1.57 17.37 14.60
N THR A 56 -1.55 17.30 15.93
CA THR A 56 -0.35 17.08 16.74
C THR A 56 0.01 15.61 16.94
N SER A 57 -0.72 14.68 16.32
CA SER A 57 -0.47 13.24 16.45
C SER A 57 0.62 12.75 15.51
N ASP A 58 1.43 11.80 15.97
CA ASP A 58 2.38 11.05 15.14
C ASP A 58 1.72 9.99 14.23
N SER A 59 0.41 9.74 14.42
CA SER A 59 -0.38 8.83 13.57
C SER A 59 -1.15 9.61 12.51
N SER A 60 -1.55 8.95 11.41
CA SER A 60 -2.44 9.53 10.39
C SER A 60 -3.93 9.28 10.68
N ALA A 61 -4.26 8.16 11.34
CA ALA A 61 -5.62 7.80 11.76
C ALA A 61 -5.58 6.75 12.89
N ILE A 62 -6.70 6.56 13.59
CA ILE A 62 -6.86 5.47 14.58
C ILE A 62 -7.89 4.45 14.05
N PRO A 63 -7.55 3.16 13.94
CA PRO A 63 -8.50 2.13 13.52
C PRO A 63 -9.67 1.98 14.50
N ILE A 64 -10.90 1.89 13.99
CA ILE A 64 -12.06 1.53 14.81
C ILE A 64 -12.14 0.00 14.84
N THR A 65 -11.81 -0.59 15.98
CA THR A 65 -11.57 -2.04 16.05
C THR A 65 -12.81 -2.89 16.32
N LYS A 66 -13.93 -2.30 16.74
CA LYS A 66 -15.21 -2.98 16.98
C LYS A 66 -16.34 -2.18 16.36
N ALA A 67 -17.18 -2.84 15.59
CA ALA A 67 -18.35 -2.23 14.98
C ALA A 67 -19.45 -3.28 14.77
N ALA A 68 -20.69 -2.81 14.67
CA ALA A 68 -21.80 -3.59 14.16
C ALA A 68 -22.30 -2.97 12.85
N PHE A 69 -22.84 -3.81 11.97
CA PHE A 69 -23.25 -3.41 10.64
C PHE A 69 -24.63 -3.95 10.35
N LYS A 70 -25.41 -3.18 9.59
CA LYS A 70 -26.65 -3.64 8.97
C LYS A 70 -26.59 -3.39 7.47
N LEU A 71 -26.67 -4.45 6.68
CA LEU A 71 -26.74 -4.38 5.22
C LEU A 71 -28.17 -4.67 4.79
N GLU A 72 -28.80 -3.68 4.15
CA GLU A 72 -30.18 -3.77 3.67
C GLU A 72 -30.22 -3.70 2.15
N SER A 73 -31.18 -4.40 1.55
CA SER A 73 -31.53 -4.26 0.13
C SER A 73 -32.93 -3.69 -0.03
N ASP A 74 -33.18 -3.03 -1.16
CA ASP A 74 -34.52 -2.58 -1.56
C ASP A 74 -35.50 -3.73 -1.87
N GLN A 75 -35.02 -4.97 -1.93
CA GLN A 75 -35.81 -6.19 -2.11
C GLN A 75 -36.11 -6.92 -0.79
N GLY A 76 -35.87 -6.28 0.36
CA GLY A 76 -36.25 -6.81 1.67
C GLY A 76 -35.23 -7.71 2.37
N VAL A 77 -34.05 -7.97 1.77
CA VAL A 77 -32.91 -8.57 2.49
C VAL A 77 -32.41 -7.59 3.54
N ALA A 78 -32.21 -8.07 4.77
CA ALA A 78 -31.56 -7.34 5.85
C ALA A 78 -30.66 -8.29 6.63
N LEU A 79 -29.36 -7.96 6.71
CA LEU A 79 -28.34 -8.78 7.36
C LEU A 79 -27.60 -7.95 8.40
N GLU A 80 -27.32 -8.56 9.54
CA GLU A 80 -26.63 -7.90 10.65
C GLU A 80 -25.31 -8.61 10.96
N PHE A 81 -24.29 -7.82 11.28
CA PHE A 81 -22.94 -8.30 11.54
C PHE A 81 -22.39 -7.61 12.79
N SER A 82 -21.54 -8.32 13.52
CA SER A 82 -20.69 -7.73 14.55
C SER A 82 -19.28 -8.26 14.37
N THR A 83 -18.33 -7.34 14.19
CA THR A 83 -16.96 -7.68 13.80
C THR A 83 -15.95 -7.03 14.73
N GLN A 84 -14.79 -7.66 14.85
CA GLN A 84 -13.65 -7.13 15.55
C GLN A 84 -12.39 -7.27 14.68
N SER A 85 -11.71 -6.15 14.45
CA SER A 85 -10.52 -6.10 13.59
C SER A 85 -9.48 -5.15 14.18
N PRO A 86 -8.27 -5.65 14.55
CA PRO A 86 -7.20 -4.78 15.07
C PRO A 86 -6.75 -3.70 14.09
N LYS A 87 -6.94 -3.92 12.78
CA LYS A 87 -6.53 -3.01 11.71
C LYS A 87 -7.67 -2.11 11.20
N GLY A 88 -8.89 -2.26 11.74
CA GLY A 88 -10.07 -1.51 11.26
C GLY A 88 -10.65 -2.02 9.93
N GLU A 89 -10.13 -3.11 9.37
CA GLU A 89 -10.72 -3.80 8.21
C GLU A 89 -11.74 -4.82 8.67
N HIS A 90 -13.03 -4.54 8.47
CA HIS A 90 -14.15 -5.40 8.88
C HIS A 90 -14.71 -6.13 7.68
N ILE A 91 -14.82 -7.46 7.79
CA ILE A 91 -15.32 -8.32 6.72
C ILE A 91 -16.75 -8.74 7.06
N LEU A 92 -17.69 -8.45 6.16
CA LEU A 92 -19.10 -8.81 6.28
C LEU A 92 -19.38 -10.07 5.44
N LEU A 93 -19.63 -11.19 6.12
CA LEU A 93 -19.82 -12.50 5.49
C LEU A 93 -21.30 -12.72 5.16
N HIS A 94 -21.72 -12.42 3.94
CA HIS A 94 -23.14 -12.50 3.54
C HIS A 94 -23.43 -13.42 2.35
N GLY A 95 -22.43 -13.76 1.54
CA GLY A 95 -22.61 -14.63 0.37
C GLY A 95 -23.06 -13.85 -0.86
N ALA A 96 -23.82 -14.49 -1.75
CA ALA A 96 -24.28 -13.82 -2.97
C ALA A 96 -25.51 -12.95 -2.70
N LEU A 97 -25.50 -11.73 -3.24
CA LEU A 97 -26.61 -10.79 -3.27
C LEU A 97 -27.01 -10.48 -4.72
N SER A 98 -28.13 -9.81 -4.88
CA SER A 98 -28.65 -9.38 -6.19
C SER A 98 -27.78 -8.28 -6.82
N PRO A 99 -27.22 -8.48 -8.02
CA PRO A 99 -26.40 -7.45 -8.69
C PRO A 99 -27.23 -6.29 -9.25
N THR A 100 -28.56 -6.35 -9.23
CA THR A 100 -29.45 -5.30 -9.73
C THR A 100 -30.15 -4.51 -8.64
N SER A 101 -29.98 -4.91 -7.37
CA SER A 101 -30.63 -4.26 -6.23
C SER A 101 -29.90 -3.01 -5.78
N LYS A 102 -30.62 -2.19 -5.00
CA LYS A 102 -30.02 -1.10 -4.23
C LYS A 102 -29.70 -1.57 -2.83
N TYR A 103 -28.59 -1.10 -2.30
CA TYR A 103 -28.10 -1.44 -0.98
C TYR A 103 -27.96 -0.22 -0.09
N ARG A 104 -28.10 -0.44 1.21
CA ARG A 104 -27.81 0.56 2.24
C ARG A 104 -27.01 -0.10 3.35
N LEU A 105 -25.96 0.58 3.79
CA LEU A 105 -25.11 0.14 4.90
C LEU A 105 -25.33 1.06 6.10
N THR A 106 -25.70 0.48 7.24
CA THR A 106 -25.64 1.13 8.55
C THR A 106 -24.41 0.62 9.29
N VAL A 107 -23.66 1.54 9.89
CA VAL A 107 -22.46 1.29 10.68
C VAL A 107 -22.67 1.83 12.09
N GLU A 108 -22.56 0.95 13.07
CA GLU A 108 -22.69 1.24 14.50
C GLU A 108 -21.32 1.10 15.17
N THR A 109 -20.87 2.18 15.81
CA THR A 109 -19.57 2.24 16.51
C THR A 109 -19.73 2.84 17.90
N ASN A 110 -18.67 2.83 18.69
CA ASN A 110 -18.63 3.58 19.94
C ASN A 110 -18.63 5.11 19.75
N LEU A 111 -18.42 5.60 18.52
CA LEU A 111 -18.39 7.03 18.19
C LEU A 111 -19.73 7.53 17.63
N GLY A 112 -20.60 6.63 17.18
CA GLY A 112 -21.91 6.99 16.63
C GLY A 112 -22.49 5.94 15.68
N SER A 113 -23.67 6.28 15.19
CA SER A 113 -24.45 5.53 14.20
C SER A 113 -24.45 6.29 12.89
N PHE A 114 -24.05 5.61 11.81
CA PHE A 114 -23.92 6.19 10.48
C PHE A 114 -24.69 5.35 9.47
N GLU A 115 -25.41 6.01 8.56
CA GLU A 115 -26.22 5.35 7.54
C GLU A 115 -25.88 5.92 6.17
N SER A 116 -25.60 5.03 5.21
CA SER A 116 -25.37 5.43 3.82
C SER A 116 -26.67 5.81 3.11
N GLU A 117 -26.56 6.54 2.02
CA GLU A 117 -27.60 6.59 1.01
C GLU A 117 -27.84 5.20 0.38
N TRP A 118 -28.97 5.04 -0.31
CA TRP A 118 -29.23 3.86 -1.14
C TRP A 118 -28.34 3.89 -2.38
N VAL A 119 -27.46 2.90 -2.51
CA VAL A 119 -26.51 2.79 -3.63
C VAL A 119 -26.92 1.67 -4.58
N GLN A 120 -26.93 1.97 -5.87
CA GLN A 120 -27.19 0.98 -6.92
C GLN A 120 -25.98 0.07 -7.08
N ALA A 121 -26.20 -1.24 -7.12
CA ALA A 121 -25.15 -2.18 -7.48
C ALA A 121 -24.79 -2.05 -8.97
N HIS A 122 -23.49 -1.96 -9.26
CA HIS A 122 -22.94 -1.88 -10.61
C HIS A 122 -21.99 -3.03 -10.89
N SER A 123 -22.10 -3.63 -12.07
CA SER A 123 -21.21 -4.71 -12.51
C SER A 123 -20.10 -4.16 -13.39
N SER A 124 -18.86 -4.54 -13.11
CA SER A 124 -17.72 -4.22 -13.98
C SER A 124 -17.55 -5.29 -15.06
N SER A 125 -17.12 -4.88 -16.26
CA SER A 125 -16.63 -5.82 -17.27
C SER A 125 -15.31 -6.46 -16.86
N GLU A 126 -15.00 -7.59 -17.48
CA GLU A 126 -13.73 -8.28 -17.25
C GLU A 126 -12.53 -7.41 -17.64
N ILE A 127 -11.44 -7.58 -16.91
CA ILE A 127 -10.15 -6.96 -17.23
C ILE A 127 -9.51 -7.79 -18.35
N LYS A 128 -9.42 -7.19 -19.53
CA LYS A 128 -8.87 -7.83 -20.73
C LYS A 128 -7.37 -8.05 -20.59
N ASP A 129 -6.61 -7.00 -20.33
CA ASP A 129 -5.15 -7.04 -20.27
C ASP A 129 -4.61 -6.18 -19.13
N ILE A 130 -3.48 -6.60 -18.57
CA ILE A 130 -2.67 -5.81 -17.62
C ILE A 130 -1.22 -5.95 -18.09
N TRP A 131 -0.52 -4.82 -18.24
CA TRP A 131 0.88 -4.82 -18.64
C TRP A 131 1.66 -3.67 -18.00
N LEU A 132 2.98 -3.77 -18.08
CA LEU A 132 3.91 -2.77 -17.57
C LEU A 132 4.48 -1.95 -18.73
N VAL A 133 4.53 -0.62 -18.57
CA VAL A 133 5.13 0.31 -19.54
C VAL A 133 6.26 1.09 -18.85
N PRO A 134 7.51 0.99 -19.35
CA PRO A 134 8.62 1.73 -18.78
C PRO A 134 8.54 3.21 -19.14
N THR A 135 8.88 4.07 -18.19
CA THR A 135 8.99 5.53 -18.35
C THR A 135 10.35 6.02 -17.82
N ASP A 136 10.67 7.28 -18.06
CA ASP A 136 11.92 7.88 -17.54
C ASP A 136 11.96 7.89 -16.00
N LEU A 137 10.80 7.88 -15.34
CA LEU A 137 10.67 7.99 -13.89
C LEU A 137 10.39 6.67 -13.19
N GLY A 138 10.03 5.61 -13.94
CA GLY A 138 9.68 4.33 -13.34
C GLY A 138 8.94 3.39 -14.30
N MET A 139 7.94 2.70 -13.76
CA MET A 139 7.11 1.75 -14.49
C MET A 139 5.64 2.06 -14.24
N GLU A 140 4.86 2.22 -15.31
CA GLU A 140 3.41 2.36 -15.24
C GLU A 140 2.74 1.00 -15.40
N VAL A 141 1.66 0.78 -14.65
CA VAL A 141 0.77 -0.38 -14.81
C VAL A 141 -0.44 0.08 -15.59
N HIS A 142 -0.66 -0.54 -16.75
CA HIS A 142 -1.76 -0.22 -17.65
C HIS A 142 -2.79 -1.33 -17.66
N VAL A 143 -4.04 -0.97 -17.91
CA VAL A 143 -5.16 -1.90 -18.00
C VAL A 143 -6.04 -1.61 -19.23
N ASN A 144 -6.55 -2.69 -19.81
CA ASN A 144 -7.67 -2.69 -20.74
C ASN A 144 -8.84 -3.45 -20.13
N SER A 145 -10.06 -3.02 -20.44
CA SER A 145 -11.27 -3.79 -20.14
C SER A 145 -11.94 -4.30 -21.41
N GLU A 146 -12.80 -5.29 -21.25
CA GLU A 146 -13.82 -5.57 -22.25
C GLU A 146 -14.91 -4.49 -22.22
N GLU A 147 -15.77 -4.47 -23.24
CA GLU A 147 -16.94 -3.59 -23.28
C GLU A 147 -17.93 -3.97 -22.18
N ASN A 148 -18.31 -2.98 -21.39
CA ASN A 148 -19.20 -3.16 -20.25
C ASN A 148 -20.66 -2.96 -20.64
N SER A 149 -21.47 -3.98 -20.34
CA SER A 149 -22.92 -3.94 -20.52
C SER A 149 -23.64 -3.14 -19.43
N ASP A 150 -22.98 -2.87 -18.30
CA ASP A 150 -23.53 -2.00 -17.25
C ASP A 150 -23.71 -0.57 -17.80
N PRO A 151 -24.82 0.11 -17.46
CA PRO A 151 -25.07 1.47 -17.95
C PRO A 151 -24.11 2.51 -17.38
N SER A 152 -23.41 2.22 -16.27
CA SER A 152 -22.43 3.15 -15.74
C SER A 152 -21.19 3.23 -16.62
N ARG A 153 -20.72 4.47 -16.78
CA ARG A 153 -19.57 4.85 -17.60
C ARG A 153 -18.42 5.39 -16.75
N TYR A 154 -18.37 5.01 -15.48
CA TYR A 154 -17.35 5.47 -14.53
C TYR A 154 -16.68 4.29 -13.87
N TYR A 155 -15.36 4.38 -13.78
CA TYR A 155 -14.51 3.29 -13.32
C TYR A 155 -13.58 3.77 -12.22
N ARG A 156 -13.30 2.85 -11.28
CA ARG A 156 -12.26 2.99 -10.26
C ARG A 156 -11.45 1.71 -10.19
N TRP A 157 -10.17 1.83 -9.88
CA TRP A 157 -9.31 0.68 -9.62
C TRP A 157 -8.78 0.70 -8.19
N GLN A 158 -8.60 -0.49 -7.64
CA GLN A 158 -7.85 -0.73 -6.42
C GLN A 158 -6.77 -1.78 -6.71
N ILE A 159 -5.58 -1.53 -6.20
CA ILE A 159 -4.39 -2.31 -6.51
C ILE A 159 -3.88 -2.97 -5.23
N GLU A 160 -3.68 -4.28 -5.29
CA GLU A 160 -2.94 -5.03 -4.28
C GLU A 160 -1.65 -5.58 -4.88
N GLU A 161 -0.53 -5.13 -4.33
CA GLU A 161 0.79 -5.50 -4.78
C GLU A 161 1.42 -6.49 -3.82
N THR A 162 2.17 -7.43 -4.35
CA THR A 162 3.00 -8.32 -3.57
C THR A 162 4.27 -8.58 -4.33
N TRP A 163 5.42 -8.49 -3.67
CA TRP A 163 6.70 -8.69 -4.34
C TRP A 163 7.64 -9.51 -3.49
N LYS A 164 8.42 -10.35 -4.16
CA LYS A 164 9.53 -11.07 -3.57
C LYS A 164 10.76 -10.16 -3.58
N PHE A 165 11.50 -10.16 -2.50
CA PHE A 165 12.79 -9.46 -2.39
C PHE A 165 13.71 -10.22 -1.46
N THR A 166 15.00 -9.91 -1.52
CA THR A 166 15.99 -10.46 -0.60
C THR A 166 16.55 -9.42 0.36
N SER A 167 17.15 -9.89 1.45
CA SER A 167 18.12 -9.07 2.18
C SER A 167 19.29 -8.69 1.27
N LEU A 168 20.05 -7.66 1.67
CA LEU A 168 21.23 -7.25 0.91
C LEU A 168 22.26 -8.39 0.79
N PHE A 169 22.43 -9.16 1.87
CA PHE A 169 23.28 -10.35 1.87
C PHE A 169 22.45 -11.58 2.22
N VAL A 170 22.39 -12.54 1.29
CA VAL A 170 21.65 -13.78 1.50
C VAL A 170 22.43 -14.71 2.41
N SER A 171 21.82 -15.10 3.54
CA SER A 171 22.37 -16.07 4.48
C SER A 171 21.89 -17.47 4.11
N TRP A 172 22.78 -18.29 3.58
CA TRP A 172 22.52 -19.71 3.29
C TRP A 172 22.90 -20.64 4.45
N PHE A 173 23.63 -20.11 5.44
CA PHE A 173 24.16 -20.88 6.56
C PHE A 173 23.66 -20.34 7.90
N THR A 174 23.67 -21.20 8.91
CA THR A 174 23.38 -20.83 10.30
C THR A 174 24.40 -21.49 11.22
N TYR A 175 24.65 -20.86 12.36
CA TYR A 175 25.43 -21.43 13.45
C TYR A 175 24.46 -22.00 14.49
N ASP A 176 24.61 -23.28 14.81
CA ASP A 176 23.76 -24.01 15.74
C ASP A 176 24.62 -25.01 16.53
N ASN A 177 24.61 -24.88 17.86
CA ASN A 177 25.32 -25.76 18.80
C ASN A 177 26.80 -26.07 18.43
N GLY A 178 27.57 -25.06 18.04
CA GLY A 178 29.00 -25.21 17.71
C GLY A 178 29.27 -25.54 16.24
N ILE A 179 28.24 -25.75 15.43
CA ILE A 179 28.37 -26.19 14.05
C ILE A 179 27.77 -25.15 13.11
N ILE A 180 28.50 -24.84 12.04
CA ILE A 180 27.97 -24.05 10.92
C ILE A 180 27.40 -25.04 9.92
N ARG A 181 26.12 -24.89 9.58
CA ARG A 181 25.41 -25.75 8.64
C ARG A 181 24.55 -24.93 7.70
N ARG A 182 24.17 -25.52 6.57
CA ARG A 182 23.21 -24.91 5.66
C ARG A 182 21.86 -24.73 6.36
N ARG A 183 21.19 -23.61 6.11
CA ARG A 183 19.81 -23.37 6.52
C ARG A 183 18.88 -24.30 5.76
N THR A 184 17.87 -24.78 6.46
CA THR A 184 16.68 -25.37 5.86
C THR A 184 15.75 -24.26 5.35
N GLU A 185 14.77 -24.61 4.52
CA GLU A 185 13.79 -23.65 3.99
C GLU A 185 13.03 -22.92 5.12
N ASN A 186 12.70 -23.64 6.19
CA ASN A 186 12.00 -23.09 7.35
C ASN A 186 12.86 -22.13 8.20
N GLU A 187 14.18 -22.10 7.97
CA GLU A 187 15.13 -21.20 8.63
C GLU A 187 15.52 -20.02 7.74
N ASN A 188 14.81 -19.82 6.61
CA ASN A 188 15.00 -18.70 5.71
C ASN A 188 14.78 -17.37 6.44
N ILE A 189 15.77 -16.49 6.35
CA ILE A 189 15.70 -15.11 6.87
C ILE A 189 15.93 -14.07 5.77
N SER A 190 16.32 -14.51 4.58
CA SER A 190 16.88 -13.65 3.54
C SER A 190 15.99 -13.52 2.31
N ASN A 191 14.97 -14.36 2.15
CA ASN A 191 13.95 -14.21 1.12
C ASN A 191 12.63 -13.80 1.77
N CYS A 192 12.07 -12.66 1.38
CA CYS A 192 10.84 -12.14 1.95
C CYS A 192 9.86 -11.70 0.87
N PHE A 193 8.62 -11.53 1.31
CA PHE A 193 7.54 -10.96 0.56
C PHE A 193 7.13 -9.64 1.20
N GLY A 194 7.05 -8.59 0.38
CA GLY A 194 6.43 -7.33 0.71
C GLY A 194 5.02 -7.31 0.17
N GLN A 195 4.12 -6.62 0.86
CA GLN A 195 2.74 -6.40 0.41
C GLN A 195 2.40 -4.93 0.55
N ASN A 196 1.64 -4.41 -0.41
CA ASN A 196 1.16 -3.04 -0.39
C ASN A 196 -0.25 -2.97 -0.96
N PHE A 197 -1.08 -2.14 -0.37
CA PHE A 197 -2.37 -1.74 -0.93
C PHE A 197 -2.17 -0.33 -1.43
N SER A 198 -2.36 -0.10 -2.72
CA SER A 198 -2.12 1.23 -3.28
C SER A 198 -3.11 2.24 -2.71
N SER A 199 -2.59 3.38 -2.28
CA SER A 199 -3.37 4.56 -1.90
C SER A 199 -3.70 5.46 -3.10
N ASP A 200 -3.14 5.17 -4.28
CA ASP A 200 -3.33 5.98 -5.46
C ASP A 200 -4.79 5.88 -5.95
N ILE A 201 -5.40 7.02 -6.23
CA ILE A 201 -6.77 7.08 -6.75
C ILE A 201 -6.70 7.03 -8.28
N ALA A 202 -6.94 5.84 -8.81
CA ALA A 202 -7.12 5.59 -10.23
C ALA A 202 -8.62 5.56 -10.58
N ILE A 203 -9.05 6.51 -11.41
CA ILE A 203 -10.42 6.65 -11.90
C ILE A 203 -10.44 7.06 -13.37
N ALA A 204 -11.46 6.64 -14.11
CA ALA A 204 -11.65 7.00 -15.51
C ALA A 204 -13.15 7.04 -15.88
N THR A 205 -13.46 7.61 -17.04
CA THR A 205 -14.82 7.63 -17.58
C THR A 205 -14.86 7.41 -19.08
N THR A 206 -15.89 6.69 -19.52
CA THR A 206 -16.24 6.42 -20.93
C THR A 206 -17.46 7.24 -21.36
N GLU A 207 -17.87 8.27 -20.59
CA GLU A 207 -19.07 9.10 -20.88
C GLU A 207 -18.99 9.76 -22.26
N ASN A 208 -17.79 10.14 -22.71
CA ASN A 208 -17.54 10.75 -24.01
C ASN A 208 -17.04 9.76 -25.08
N TRP A 209 -17.17 8.45 -24.82
CA TRP A 209 -16.66 7.39 -25.69
C TRP A 209 -17.83 6.63 -26.33
N GLU A 210 -17.64 6.18 -27.57
CA GLU A 210 -18.66 5.41 -28.29
C GLU A 210 -18.95 4.09 -27.56
N ARG A 211 -17.89 3.34 -27.24
CA ARG A 211 -17.95 2.08 -26.50
C ARG A 211 -17.70 2.28 -25.01
N ASN A 212 -18.35 1.47 -24.18
CA ASN A 212 -18.12 1.46 -22.74
C ASN A 212 -16.96 0.51 -22.37
N GLU A 213 -15.77 0.77 -22.91
CA GLU A 213 -14.56 -0.01 -22.62
C GLU A 213 -13.42 0.91 -22.20
N ILE A 214 -12.53 0.40 -21.37
CA ILE A 214 -11.32 1.09 -20.94
C ILE A 214 -10.17 0.63 -21.82
N THR A 215 -9.45 1.59 -22.38
CA THR A 215 -8.23 1.35 -23.16
C THR A 215 -7.06 2.12 -22.58
N ASP A 216 -5.95 1.43 -22.33
CA ASP A 216 -4.65 2.00 -21.98
C ASP A 216 -4.68 2.90 -20.73
N GLN A 217 -5.45 2.49 -19.71
CA GLN A 217 -5.58 3.26 -18.48
C GLN A 217 -4.43 2.95 -17.52
N VAL A 218 -3.69 3.99 -17.10
CA VAL A 218 -2.70 3.88 -16.03
C VAL A 218 -3.42 3.76 -14.68
N VAL A 219 -3.12 2.71 -13.93
CA VAL A 219 -3.75 2.42 -12.62
C VAL A 219 -2.77 2.43 -11.45
N GLN A 220 -1.47 2.34 -11.73
CA GLN A 220 -0.42 2.38 -10.72
C GLN A 220 0.87 2.88 -11.34
N PHE A 221 1.65 3.62 -10.56
CA PHE A 221 3.02 3.96 -10.90
C PHE A 221 3.99 3.34 -9.88
N ILE A 222 5.07 2.73 -10.38
CA ILE A 222 6.15 2.17 -9.57
C ILE A 222 7.41 3.01 -9.85
N PRO A 223 7.87 3.83 -8.89
CA PRO A 223 9.00 4.72 -9.13
C PRO A 223 10.30 3.95 -9.33
N ASN A 224 11.23 4.55 -10.08
CA ASN A 224 12.60 4.09 -10.20
C ASN A 224 13.22 3.79 -8.83
N LEU A 225 14.13 2.81 -8.81
CA LEU A 225 14.81 2.33 -7.61
C LEU A 225 13.92 1.59 -6.59
N SER A 226 12.62 1.45 -6.85
CA SER A 226 11.74 0.61 -6.04
C SER A 226 12.22 -0.84 -6.01
N ASN A 227 12.25 -1.47 -4.83
CA ASN A 227 12.59 -2.89 -4.69
C ASN A 227 11.49 -3.84 -5.18
N LYS A 228 10.29 -3.33 -5.49
CA LYS A 228 9.13 -4.11 -5.91
C LYS A 228 9.38 -4.94 -7.18
N LEU A 229 10.14 -4.39 -8.12
CA LEU A 229 10.42 -5.00 -9.42
C LEU A 229 11.80 -5.68 -9.49
N GLY A 230 12.52 -5.76 -8.36
CA GLY A 230 13.90 -6.28 -8.32
C GLY A 230 14.00 -7.79 -8.54
N LEU A 231 13.06 -8.55 -7.96
CA LEU A 231 12.89 -9.99 -8.22
C LEU A 231 11.50 -10.20 -8.80
N ASP A 232 10.65 -10.97 -8.14
CA ASP A 232 9.35 -11.34 -8.67
C ASP A 232 8.25 -10.43 -8.12
N TYR A 233 7.33 -10.00 -8.98
CA TYR A 233 6.26 -9.05 -8.66
C TYR A 233 4.91 -9.61 -9.07
N SER A 234 3.91 -9.48 -8.20
CA SER A 234 2.52 -9.81 -8.46
C SER A 234 1.65 -8.60 -8.17
N ILE A 235 0.67 -8.37 -9.06
CA ILE A 235 -0.31 -7.30 -8.91
C ILE A 235 -1.71 -7.88 -9.14
N LEU A 236 -2.60 -7.64 -8.19
CA LEU A 236 -4.04 -7.86 -8.34
C LEU A 236 -4.70 -6.53 -8.60
N VAL A 237 -5.27 -6.40 -9.78
CA VAL A 237 -6.11 -5.27 -10.15
C VAL A 237 -7.56 -5.63 -9.85
N LYS A 238 -8.23 -4.80 -9.05
CA LYS A 238 -9.67 -4.83 -8.86
C LYS A 238 -10.28 -3.64 -9.60
N GLN A 239 -11.15 -3.91 -10.56
CA GLN A 239 -11.85 -2.90 -11.35
C GLN A 239 -13.31 -2.83 -10.91
N TYR A 240 -13.75 -1.61 -10.66
CA TYR A 240 -15.09 -1.28 -10.20
C TYR A 240 -15.80 -0.45 -11.26
N SER A 241 -17.01 -0.83 -11.62
CA SER A 241 -17.96 0.10 -12.22
C SER A 241 -18.65 0.84 -11.07
N ILE A 242 -18.64 2.17 -11.10
CA ILE A 242 -19.11 3.00 -9.98
C ILE A 242 -20.12 4.05 -10.47
N SER A 243 -20.89 4.64 -9.55
CA SER A 243 -21.83 5.70 -9.92
C SER A 243 -21.11 7.01 -10.30
N LYS A 244 -21.81 7.91 -11.01
CA LYS A 244 -21.32 9.28 -11.28
C LYS A 244 -20.99 10.03 -9.99
N ALA A 245 -21.80 9.84 -8.94
CA ALA A 245 -21.59 10.47 -7.64
C ALA A 245 -20.30 9.96 -6.98
N SER A 246 -20.04 8.65 -7.05
CA SER A 246 -18.79 8.05 -6.59
C SER A 246 -17.58 8.60 -7.35
N PHE A 247 -17.67 8.69 -8.68
CA PHE A 247 -16.61 9.28 -9.49
C PHE A 247 -16.28 10.72 -9.07
N ILE A 248 -17.31 11.54 -8.82
CA ILE A 248 -17.13 12.92 -8.35
C ILE A 248 -16.45 12.94 -6.98
N PHE A 249 -16.88 12.08 -6.05
CA PHE A 249 -16.26 11.95 -4.73
C PHE A 249 -14.77 11.61 -4.82
N TRP A 250 -14.42 10.55 -5.56
CA TRP A 250 -13.03 10.12 -5.72
C TRP A 250 -12.17 11.15 -6.46
N ASN A 251 -12.73 11.83 -7.46
CA ASN A 251 -12.03 12.90 -8.18
C ASN A 251 -11.75 14.11 -7.27
N ASN A 252 -12.70 14.49 -6.42
CA ASN A 252 -12.49 15.57 -5.46
C ASN A 252 -11.47 15.17 -4.40
N LEU A 253 -11.53 13.93 -3.90
CA LEU A 253 -10.54 13.41 -2.94
C LEU A 253 -9.14 13.40 -3.56
N LYS A 254 -8.99 12.93 -4.80
CA LYS A 254 -7.73 12.93 -5.55
C LYS A 254 -7.13 14.33 -5.69
N LYS A 255 -7.94 15.29 -6.16
CA LYS A 255 -7.50 16.69 -6.29
C LYS A 255 -7.08 17.30 -4.96
N ASN A 256 -7.84 17.02 -3.89
CA ASN A 256 -7.53 17.50 -2.57
C ASN A 256 -6.21 16.89 -2.05
N SER A 257 -5.95 15.60 -2.26
CA SER A 257 -4.69 14.97 -1.83
C SER A 257 -3.47 15.43 -2.63
N GLU A 258 -3.62 15.68 -3.93
CA GLU A 258 -2.53 16.13 -4.80
C GLU A 258 -2.22 17.62 -4.61
N SER A 259 -3.18 18.42 -4.14
CA SER A 259 -2.99 19.87 -3.88
C SER A 259 -2.33 20.17 -2.52
N VAL A 260 -2.23 19.18 -1.62
CA VAL A 260 -1.58 19.36 -0.31
C VAL A 260 -0.06 19.39 -0.51
N GLY A 261 0.51 20.60 -0.46
CA GLY A 261 1.95 20.83 -0.60
C GLY A 261 2.31 21.90 -1.63
N ASP A 262 1.36 22.35 -2.45
CA ASP A 262 1.54 23.49 -3.34
C ASP A 262 1.15 24.79 -2.60
N LEU A 263 2.12 25.70 -2.43
CA LEU A 263 1.88 27.02 -1.83
C LEU A 263 0.83 27.85 -2.61
N PHE A 264 0.56 27.48 -3.87
CA PHE A 264 -0.45 28.10 -4.73
C PHE A 264 -1.59 27.13 -5.11
N GLY A 265 -1.69 25.99 -4.42
CA GLY A 265 -2.74 25.01 -4.66
C GLY A 265 -4.13 25.63 -4.50
N SER A 266 -5.07 25.22 -5.36
CA SER A 266 -6.46 25.64 -5.21
C SER A 266 -6.99 25.25 -3.83
N MET A 267 -7.78 26.12 -3.21
CA MET A 267 -8.41 25.83 -1.91
C MET A 267 -9.18 24.49 -1.99
N PRO A 268 -8.95 23.55 -1.07
CA PRO A 268 -9.59 22.23 -1.11
C PRO A 268 -11.12 22.38 -1.17
N SER A 269 -11.76 21.61 -2.06
CA SER A 269 -13.23 21.55 -2.08
C SER A 269 -13.74 20.76 -0.88
N GLU A 270 -14.88 21.18 -0.32
CA GLU A 270 -15.57 20.42 0.73
C GLU A 270 -15.88 19.00 0.23
N LEU A 271 -15.34 17.99 0.90
CA LEU A 271 -15.54 16.60 0.54
C LEU A 271 -16.73 16.04 1.34
N LYS A 272 -17.87 15.84 0.67
CA LYS A 272 -19.05 15.19 1.26
C LYS A 272 -19.13 13.74 0.80
N GLY A 273 -19.22 12.85 1.79
CA GLY A 273 -19.47 11.43 1.58
C GLY A 273 -20.95 11.12 1.32
N ASN A 274 -21.28 9.84 1.13
CA ASN A 274 -22.66 9.36 1.06
C ASN A 274 -23.16 8.75 2.38
N PHE A 275 -22.43 8.96 3.48
CA PHE A 275 -22.87 8.62 4.83
C PHE A 275 -23.42 9.84 5.56
N SER A 276 -24.48 9.60 6.34
CA SER A 276 -25.08 10.57 7.25
C SER A 276 -25.03 10.03 8.68
N SER A 277 -24.85 10.91 9.66
CA SER A 277 -24.92 10.55 11.07
C SER A 277 -26.35 10.63 11.58
N LYS A 278 -26.78 9.67 12.40
CA LYS A 278 -28.08 9.73 13.10
C LYS A 278 -28.06 10.62 14.35
N GLY A 279 -26.87 11.01 14.83
CA GLY A 279 -26.67 11.71 16.10
C GLY A 279 -25.84 13.00 15.99
N ASN A 280 -25.73 13.60 14.80
CA ASN A 280 -24.93 14.80 14.54
C ASN A 280 -23.40 14.65 14.76
N GLN A 281 -22.86 13.44 14.67
CA GLN A 281 -21.42 13.21 14.66
C GLN A 281 -20.81 13.44 13.27
N ASN A 282 -19.57 13.90 13.22
CA ASN A 282 -18.84 14.10 11.96
C ASN A 282 -18.47 12.76 11.32
N VAL A 283 -18.80 12.59 10.04
CA VAL A 283 -18.49 11.41 9.25
C VAL A 283 -17.99 11.81 7.87
N LEU A 284 -16.94 11.15 7.41
CA LEU A 284 -16.46 11.23 6.05
C LEU A 284 -16.34 9.81 5.51
N GLY A 285 -17.15 9.45 4.53
CA GLY A 285 -17.04 8.12 3.98
C GLY A 285 -17.84 7.90 2.73
N TRP A 286 -17.48 6.83 2.03
CA TRP A 286 -18.16 6.40 0.83
C TRP A 286 -18.42 4.91 0.86
N VAL A 287 -19.59 4.51 0.38
CA VAL A 287 -19.89 3.11 0.04
C VAL A 287 -20.35 3.00 -1.40
N ASP A 288 -19.78 2.05 -2.13
CA ASP A 288 -20.30 1.58 -3.40
C ASP A 288 -20.77 0.12 -3.27
N ALA A 289 -21.62 -0.34 -4.19
CA ALA A 289 -22.05 -1.72 -4.27
C ALA A 289 -21.87 -2.24 -5.69
N GLY A 290 -21.56 -3.52 -5.84
CA GLY A 290 -21.41 -4.08 -7.17
C GLY A 290 -20.64 -5.37 -7.25
N LEU A 291 -20.40 -5.77 -8.50
CA LEU A 291 -19.58 -6.93 -8.87
C LEU A 291 -18.27 -6.43 -9.49
N PRO A 292 -17.15 -6.43 -8.75
CA PRO A 292 -15.86 -6.01 -9.28
C PRO A 292 -15.21 -7.12 -10.11
N ALA A 293 -14.55 -6.73 -11.20
CA ALA A 293 -13.67 -7.63 -11.93
C ALA A 293 -12.30 -7.67 -11.25
N LYS A 294 -11.70 -8.85 -11.13
CA LYS A 294 -10.43 -9.08 -10.44
C LYS A 294 -9.50 -9.86 -11.35
N LYS A 295 -8.29 -9.35 -11.60
CA LYS A 295 -7.28 -10.06 -12.38
C LYS A 295 -5.91 -9.90 -11.76
N ARG A 296 -5.26 -11.03 -11.49
CA ARG A 296 -3.89 -11.09 -10.97
C ARG A 296 -2.94 -11.45 -12.10
N VAL A 297 -1.84 -10.72 -12.18
CA VAL A 297 -0.74 -11.03 -13.10
C VAL A 297 0.59 -11.03 -12.35
N TYR A 298 1.58 -11.68 -12.94
CA TYR A 298 2.90 -11.87 -12.36
C TYR A 298 3.97 -11.45 -13.35
N TYR A 299 5.03 -10.83 -12.85
CA TYR A 299 6.15 -10.32 -13.63
C TYR A 299 7.46 -10.71 -12.96
N SER A 300 8.39 -11.28 -13.73
CA SER A 300 9.70 -11.63 -13.19
C SER A 300 10.69 -10.53 -13.52
N GLY A 301 11.29 -9.95 -12.49
CA GLY A 301 12.31 -8.90 -12.58
C GLY A 301 13.56 -9.33 -13.33
N THR A 302 13.81 -10.64 -13.39
CA THR A 302 14.88 -11.24 -14.20
C THR A 302 14.65 -11.13 -15.70
N ARG A 303 13.40 -10.89 -16.14
CA ARG A 303 13.03 -10.73 -17.55
C ARG A 303 13.07 -9.27 -18.02
N PHE A 304 13.29 -8.31 -17.13
CA PHE A 304 13.48 -6.92 -17.55
C PHE A 304 14.84 -6.74 -18.22
N PHE A 305 14.83 -6.03 -19.35
CA PHE A 305 16.05 -5.67 -20.08
C PHE A 305 16.08 -4.16 -20.36
N PRO A 306 17.00 -3.40 -19.75
CA PRO A 306 18.00 -3.84 -18.77
C PRO A 306 17.37 -4.31 -17.44
N PRO A 307 18.12 -5.06 -16.59
CA PRO A 307 17.62 -5.47 -15.28
C PRO A 307 17.21 -4.28 -14.42
N TRP A 308 16.09 -4.42 -13.71
CA TRP A 308 15.55 -3.36 -12.86
C TRP A 308 16.50 -3.03 -11.71
N ARG A 309 16.96 -1.78 -11.67
CA ARG A 309 17.81 -1.28 -10.58
C ARG A 309 16.93 -0.87 -9.42
N HIS A 310 17.27 -1.36 -8.23
CA HIS A 310 16.59 -1.01 -6.99
C HIS A 310 17.58 -0.58 -5.92
N PHE A 311 17.10 0.21 -4.96
CA PHE A 311 17.88 0.66 -3.81
C PHE A 311 17.03 0.56 -2.55
N THR A 312 17.58 -0.05 -1.51
CA THR A 312 16.90 -0.23 -0.23
C THR A 312 17.69 0.50 0.86
N PRO A 313 17.31 1.74 1.21
CA PRO A 313 18.06 2.59 2.14
C PRO A 313 18.35 1.93 3.49
N PHE A 314 17.46 1.03 3.96
CA PHE A 314 17.62 0.26 5.19
C PHE A 314 18.96 -0.48 5.29
N TYR A 315 19.53 -0.92 4.16
CA TYR A 315 20.81 -1.64 4.14
C TYR A 315 22.02 -0.74 3.91
N THR A 316 21.86 0.59 3.96
CA THR A 316 22.98 1.52 3.82
C THR A 316 24.00 1.30 4.94
N GLY A 317 25.27 1.11 4.59
CA GLY A 317 26.35 0.84 5.54
C GLY A 317 26.55 -0.64 5.90
N CYS A 318 25.70 -1.54 5.38
CA CYS A 318 25.91 -2.97 5.51
C CYS A 318 27.17 -3.42 4.76
N THR A 319 28.00 -4.21 5.42
CA THR A 319 29.26 -4.75 4.88
C THR A 319 29.37 -6.25 5.16
N THR A 320 30.32 -6.92 4.51
CA THR A 320 30.63 -8.33 4.74
C THR A 320 32.10 -8.50 5.10
N ASN A 321 32.38 -9.42 6.02
CA ASN A 321 33.73 -9.86 6.36
C ASN A 321 33.88 -11.36 6.13
N ASN A 322 35.11 -11.84 6.18
CA ASN A 322 35.44 -13.26 6.00
C ASN A 322 36.14 -13.80 7.26
N ILE A 323 35.92 -15.06 7.58
CA ILE A 323 36.55 -15.76 8.70
C ILE A 323 36.99 -17.16 8.27
N GLU A 324 38.17 -17.59 8.69
CA GLU A 324 38.65 -18.96 8.45
C GLU A 324 37.69 -19.98 9.06
N VAL A 325 37.46 -21.10 8.37
CA VAL A 325 36.55 -22.16 8.83
C VAL A 325 36.90 -22.65 10.25
N ALA A 326 38.20 -22.74 10.58
CA ALA A 326 38.67 -23.18 11.89
C ALA A 326 38.24 -22.23 13.03
N ASN A 327 38.18 -20.92 12.77
CA ASN A 327 37.89 -19.89 13.79
C ASN A 327 36.40 -19.49 13.81
N ALA A 328 35.63 -19.92 12.80
CA ALA A 328 34.26 -19.51 12.61
C ALA A 328 33.32 -19.93 13.77
N PRO A 329 33.40 -21.15 14.35
CA PRO A 329 32.58 -21.53 15.50
C PRO A 329 32.73 -20.58 16.70
N ASP A 330 33.96 -20.20 17.05
CA ASP A 330 34.22 -19.29 18.17
C ASP A 330 33.70 -17.88 17.89
N LEU A 331 33.86 -17.38 16.67
CA LEU A 331 33.33 -16.07 16.29
C LEU A 331 31.82 -16.00 16.49
N PHE A 332 31.06 -16.95 15.94
CA PHE A 332 29.60 -16.94 16.02
C PHE A 332 29.07 -17.31 17.41
N ARG A 333 29.84 -18.11 18.18
CA ARG A 333 29.54 -18.39 19.59
C ARG A 333 29.61 -17.12 20.45
N LEU A 334 30.62 -16.28 20.23
CA LEU A 334 30.85 -15.06 21.00
C LEU A 334 30.03 -13.86 20.50
N ASN A 335 29.58 -13.89 19.23
CA ASN A 335 28.92 -12.77 18.59
C ASN A 335 27.57 -13.17 17.98
N HIS A 336 26.54 -13.31 18.82
CA HIS A 336 25.19 -13.72 18.39
C HIS A 336 24.48 -12.80 17.39
N HIS A 337 25.00 -11.57 17.19
CA HIS A 337 24.50 -10.63 16.21
C HIS A 337 25.09 -10.86 14.80
N LEU A 338 26.10 -11.71 14.66
CA LEU A 338 26.70 -12.08 13.37
C LEU A 338 26.09 -13.37 12.85
N VAL A 339 25.96 -13.47 11.53
CA VAL A 339 25.47 -14.68 10.87
C VAL A 339 26.37 -15.07 9.70
N PRO A 340 26.65 -16.37 9.50
CA PRO A 340 27.35 -16.83 8.31
C PRO A 340 26.45 -16.68 7.08
N LEU A 341 27.08 -16.37 5.94
CA LEU A 341 26.41 -16.12 4.67
C LEU A 341 26.62 -17.25 3.67
N ASN A 342 27.88 -17.47 3.28
CA ASN A 342 28.29 -18.46 2.30
C ASN A 342 29.67 -19.04 2.61
N GLU A 343 29.94 -20.21 2.04
CA GLU A 343 31.27 -20.81 1.97
C GLU A 343 32.14 -20.10 0.91
N LEU A 344 33.41 -19.90 1.22
CA LEU A 344 34.40 -19.27 0.34
C LEU A 344 35.63 -20.16 0.12
N TYR A 345 36.00 -20.35 -1.15
CA TYR A 345 37.13 -21.15 -1.62
C TYR A 345 38.30 -20.25 -2.01
N LEU A 346 38.90 -19.59 -1.01
CA LEU A 346 40.00 -18.64 -1.22
C LEU A 346 41.37 -19.34 -1.36
N ALA A 347 41.48 -20.59 -0.93
CA ALA A 347 42.68 -21.41 -1.12
C ALA A 347 42.71 -21.98 -2.55
N PRO A 348 43.77 -21.75 -3.35
CA PRO A 348 43.89 -22.28 -4.70
C PRO A 348 43.78 -23.82 -4.73
N ASN A 349 42.95 -24.35 -5.63
CA ASN A 349 42.76 -25.79 -5.86
C ASN A 349 42.25 -26.62 -4.65
N SER A 350 41.73 -25.98 -3.60
CA SER A 350 41.14 -26.69 -2.47
C SER A 350 39.69 -27.10 -2.77
N PRO A 351 39.32 -28.40 -2.67
CA PRO A 351 37.94 -28.84 -2.81
C PRO A 351 37.09 -28.54 -1.56
N VAL A 352 37.70 -28.05 -0.47
CA VAL A 352 37.03 -27.69 0.78
C VAL A 352 37.04 -26.17 0.98
N PRO A 353 35.98 -25.59 1.58
CA PRO A 353 35.94 -24.18 1.87
C PRO A 353 37.03 -23.82 2.89
N SER A 354 37.68 -22.68 2.66
CA SER A 354 38.73 -22.14 3.54
C SER A 354 38.17 -21.12 4.52
N HIS A 355 37.10 -20.42 4.12
CA HIS A 355 36.49 -19.34 4.88
C HIS A 355 34.96 -19.39 4.79
N TYR A 356 34.29 -18.72 5.72
CA TYR A 356 32.92 -18.27 5.59
C TYR A 356 32.90 -16.75 5.41
N SER A 357 32.00 -16.25 4.56
CA SER A 357 31.59 -14.85 4.64
C SER A 357 30.54 -14.68 5.74
N TYR A 358 30.51 -13.51 6.36
CA TYR A 358 29.55 -13.19 7.40
C TYR A 358 29.22 -11.69 7.43
N THR A 359 28.10 -11.36 8.05
CA THR A 359 27.61 -9.99 8.25
C THR A 359 26.76 -9.93 9.52
N THR A 360 26.23 -8.76 9.85
CA THR A 360 25.28 -8.63 10.97
C THR A 360 23.93 -9.22 10.58
N LYS A 361 23.18 -9.75 11.55
CA LYS A 361 21.84 -10.30 11.34
C LYS A 361 20.91 -9.29 10.65
N THR A 362 21.02 -8.01 10.98
CA THR A 362 20.24 -6.93 10.35
C THR A 362 20.46 -6.84 8.84
N CYS A 363 21.71 -6.99 8.39
CA CYS A 363 22.06 -6.93 6.97
C CYS A 363 21.74 -8.23 6.21
N ALA A 364 21.59 -9.34 6.93
CA ALA A 364 21.26 -10.64 6.38
C ALA A 364 19.76 -10.99 6.42
N THR A 365 18.96 -10.22 7.17
CA THR A 365 17.51 -10.45 7.31
C THR A 365 16.68 -9.43 6.54
N CYS A 366 15.60 -9.89 5.93
CA CYS A 366 14.61 -9.05 5.27
C CYS A 366 13.32 -8.87 6.08
N THR A 367 13.21 -9.54 7.25
CA THR A 367 12.02 -9.56 8.10
C THR A 367 11.62 -8.21 8.71
N ASN A 368 12.50 -7.20 8.64
CA ASN A 368 12.18 -5.83 9.06
C ASN A 368 11.37 -5.07 8.00
N LEU A 369 11.39 -5.54 6.75
CA LEU A 369 10.78 -4.88 5.59
C LEU A 369 9.64 -5.71 4.98
N GLY A 370 9.46 -6.95 5.44
CA GLY A 370 8.48 -7.88 4.90
C GLY A 370 8.43 -9.16 5.71
N THR A 371 7.78 -10.19 5.17
CA THR A 371 7.60 -11.48 5.84
C THR A 371 8.28 -12.61 5.06
N THR A 372 8.80 -13.61 5.74
CA THR A 372 9.30 -14.84 5.11
C THR A 372 8.18 -15.80 4.74
N THR A 373 6.96 -15.53 5.22
CA THR A 373 5.77 -16.31 4.88
C THR A 373 5.37 -16.05 3.44
N ARG A 374 5.37 -17.11 2.63
CA ARG A 374 4.88 -17.10 1.26
C ARG A 374 3.35 -16.89 1.23
N PRO A 375 2.83 -15.97 0.40
CA PRO A 375 1.39 -15.85 0.16
C PRO A 375 0.81 -17.07 -0.56
N ASP A 376 -0.40 -17.48 -0.21
CA ASP A 376 -1.04 -18.70 -0.76
C ASP A 376 -1.28 -18.62 -2.28
N PHE A 377 -1.59 -17.43 -2.80
CA PHE A 377 -1.78 -17.22 -4.25
C PHE A 377 -0.46 -17.14 -5.02
N TRP A 378 0.70 -17.15 -4.34
CA TRP A 378 1.98 -16.89 -5.01
C TRP A 378 2.39 -18.07 -5.88
N GLU A 379 2.57 -17.83 -7.17
CA GLU A 379 3.09 -18.81 -8.13
C GLU A 379 4.59 -18.60 -8.35
N ASP A 380 5.34 -19.67 -8.61
CA ASP A 380 6.76 -19.56 -9.01
C ASP A 380 6.89 -19.88 -10.50
N ASN A 381 7.89 -19.29 -11.17
CA ASN A 381 8.27 -19.59 -12.56
C ASN A 381 7.25 -19.22 -13.65
N PHE A 382 6.70 -18.00 -13.61
CA PHE A 382 5.89 -17.39 -14.67
C PHE A 382 6.73 -16.69 -15.74
#